data_AF-A0A511YB31-F1
#
_entry.id   AF-A0A511YB31-F1
#
_cell.length_a   1.000
_cell.length_b   1.000
_cell.length_c   1.000
_cell.angle_alpha   90.00
_cell.angle_beta   90.00
_cell.angle_gamma   90.00
#
_symmetry.space_group_name_H-M   'P 1'
#
loop_
_entity.id
_entity.type
_entity.pdbx_description
1 polymer ?
#
loop_
_entity_poly.entity_id
_entity_poly.type
_entity_poly.pdbx_seq_one_letter_code
_entity_poly.pdbx_strand_id
1 'polypeptide(L)'
;MLKNNKDISLVEMQGFFWTTHFIIRAQVILKNYYLYVKIRFMEKIVFEKSDIRNYVKTVISEKIEKLKNFIEFTLEASRDIKKTPKYDSMREEMQEEIYQMQRQLGALNDLKRNMSKVLNTSTEKIQLGSLVITNKARFYISVSLGEFFYEGDRFYAISPESPMANKMMGMKSGDAFTLNNIHQKIVEVI
;
A
#
# COMPACT_ATOMS: atom_id res chain seq x y z
N MET A 1 -18.29 59.76 51.87
CA MET A 1 -17.76 59.98 50.51
C MET A 1 -17.61 58.63 49.81
N LEU A 2 -18.61 58.20 49.05
CA LEU A 2 -18.48 57.07 48.13
C LEU A 2 -19.38 57.36 46.93
N LYS A 3 -18.80 57.76 45.81
CA LYS A 3 -19.35 57.61 44.47
C LYS A 3 -18.23 57.81 43.47
N ASN A 4 -17.93 56.77 42.71
CA ASN A 4 -17.84 56.81 41.24
C ASN A 4 -17.28 55.47 40.75
N ASN A 5 -18.15 54.45 40.75
CA ASN A 5 -18.01 53.38 39.77
C ASN A 5 -18.33 53.98 38.40
N LYS A 6 -17.38 53.91 37.47
CA LYS A 6 -17.61 54.24 36.06
C LYS A 6 -18.41 53.08 35.47
N ASP A 7 -19.72 53.25 35.41
CA ASP A 7 -20.60 52.33 34.68
C ASP A 7 -20.26 52.43 33.18
N ILE A 8 -19.63 51.38 32.65
CA ILE A 8 -19.38 51.24 31.21
C ILE A 8 -20.75 51.18 30.54
N SER A 9 -20.97 52.03 29.54
CA SER A 9 -22.28 52.13 28.89
C SER A 9 -22.62 50.84 28.14
N LEU A 10 -23.90 50.46 28.14
CA LEU A 10 -24.39 49.28 27.41
C LEU A 10 -23.97 49.27 25.93
N VAL A 11 -23.84 50.46 25.32
CA VAL A 11 -23.41 50.64 23.92
C VAL A 11 -21.94 50.28 23.72
N GLU A 12 -21.06 50.68 24.66
CA GLU A 12 -19.64 50.32 24.63
C GLU A 12 -19.42 48.82 24.88
N MET A 13 -20.20 48.22 25.79
CA MET A 13 -20.18 46.77 26.01
C MET A 13 -20.62 46.00 24.77
N GLN A 14 -21.66 46.46 24.07
CA GLN A 14 -22.10 45.86 22.81
C GLN A 14 -20.99 45.93 21.76
N GLY A 15 -20.38 47.10 21.53
CA GLY A 15 -19.30 47.28 20.55
C GLY A 15 -18.08 46.38 20.80
N PHE A 16 -17.70 46.19 22.07
CA PHE A 16 -16.61 45.28 22.44
C PHE A 16 -16.98 43.81 22.19
N PHE A 17 -18.25 43.45 22.39
CA PHE A 17 -18.78 42.12 22.09
C PHE A 17 -18.80 41.82 20.58
N TRP A 18 -19.21 42.78 19.76
CA TRP A 18 -19.21 42.64 18.30
C TRP A 18 -17.79 42.52 17.72
N THR A 19 -16.83 43.29 18.22
CA THR A 19 -15.44 43.24 17.75
C THR A 19 -14.72 41.96 18.17
N THR A 20 -14.85 41.54 19.43
CA THR A 20 -14.28 40.26 19.90
C THR A 20 -14.90 39.07 19.17
N HIS A 21 -16.22 39.05 18.96
CA HIS A 21 -16.88 38.00 18.19
C HIS A 21 -16.40 37.93 16.73
N PHE A 22 -16.19 39.08 16.08
CA PHE A 22 -15.67 39.14 14.71
C PHE A 22 -14.23 38.63 14.62
N ILE A 23 -13.36 39.03 15.56
CA ILE A 23 -11.97 38.59 15.63
C ILE A 23 -11.88 37.07 15.86
N ILE A 24 -12.66 36.54 16.80
CA ILE A 24 -12.71 35.09 17.07
C ILE A 24 -13.15 34.33 15.82
N ARG A 25 -14.18 34.81 15.11
CA ARG A 25 -14.63 34.19 13.86
C ARG A 25 -13.56 34.22 12.77
N ALA A 26 -12.88 35.35 12.58
CA ALA A 26 -11.80 35.47 11.60
C ALA A 26 -10.63 34.51 11.94
N GLN A 27 -10.27 34.39 13.22
CA GLN A 27 -9.17 33.53 13.67
C GLN A 27 -9.49 32.04 13.53
N VAL A 28 -10.75 31.64 13.71
CA VAL A 28 -11.24 30.28 13.44
C VAL A 28 -11.19 29.99 11.93
N ILE A 29 -11.60 30.92 11.08
CA ILE A 29 -11.53 30.77 9.61
C ILE A 29 -10.07 30.61 9.15
N LEU A 30 -9.14 31.43 9.66
CA LEU A 30 -7.71 31.33 9.38
C LEU A 30 -7.11 30.01 9.84
N LYS A 31 -7.45 29.52 11.05
CA LYS A 31 -7.01 28.21 11.53
C LYS A 31 -7.53 27.07 10.65
N ASN A 32 -8.80 27.11 10.27
CA ASN A 32 -9.40 26.10 9.39
C ASN A 32 -8.78 26.13 7.99
N TYR A 33 -8.51 27.31 7.45
CA TYR A 33 -7.84 27.46 6.15
C TYR A 33 -6.39 26.96 6.20
N TYR A 34 -5.63 27.31 7.25
CA TYR A 34 -4.28 26.79 7.43
C TYR A 34 -4.27 25.27 7.59
N LEU A 35 -5.22 24.71 8.35
CA LEU A 35 -5.37 23.27 8.50
C LEU A 35 -5.71 22.61 7.16
N TYR A 36 -6.60 23.19 6.36
CA TYR A 36 -6.96 22.72 5.02
C TYR A 36 -5.77 22.76 4.05
N VAL A 37 -5.02 23.86 4.03
CA VAL A 37 -3.81 24.00 3.20
C VAL A 37 -2.73 23.04 3.68
N LYS A 38 -2.53 22.89 4.99
CA LYS A 38 -1.55 21.96 5.58
C LYS A 38 -1.90 20.50 5.30
N ILE A 39 -3.17 20.12 5.40
CA ILE A 39 -3.64 18.78 5.00
C ILE A 39 -3.38 18.55 3.50
N ARG A 40 -3.71 19.51 2.63
CA ARG A 40 -3.38 19.41 1.20
C ARG A 40 -1.88 19.33 0.90
N PHE A 41 -1.04 20.03 1.68
CA PHE A 41 0.42 20.07 1.46
C PHE A 41 1.13 18.84 2.04
N MET A 42 0.55 18.21 3.07
CA MET A 42 1.08 16.98 3.69
C MET A 42 0.73 15.69 2.91
N GLU A 43 -0.05 15.77 1.81
CA GLU A 43 -0.45 14.62 0.98
C GLU A 43 0.44 14.37 -0.25
N LYS A 44 1.66 14.90 -0.30
CA LYS A 44 2.68 14.34 -1.22
C LYS A 44 3.53 13.33 -0.47
N ILE A 45 2.99 12.15 -0.27
CA ILE A 45 3.80 10.98 0.07
C ILE A 45 4.63 10.68 -1.19
N VAL A 46 5.89 11.07 -1.16
CA VAL A 46 6.85 10.79 -2.24
C VAL A 46 7.31 9.35 -2.05
N PHE A 47 6.74 8.43 -2.82
CA PHE A 47 7.16 7.03 -2.77
C PHE A 47 8.47 6.85 -3.51
N GLU A 48 9.49 6.30 -2.84
CA GLU A 48 10.71 5.90 -3.50
C GLU A 48 10.56 4.49 -4.08
N LYS A 49 10.76 4.38 -5.40
CA LYS A 49 10.62 3.12 -6.13
C LYS A 49 11.61 2.04 -5.68
N SER A 50 12.81 2.45 -5.29
CA SER A 50 13.86 1.60 -4.74
C SER A 50 13.37 0.89 -3.46
N ASP A 51 12.68 1.62 -2.58
CA ASP A 51 12.20 1.12 -1.31
C ASP A 51 11.04 0.14 -1.49
N ILE A 52 10.08 0.47 -2.35
CA ILE A 52 9.00 -0.47 -2.69
C ILE A 52 9.57 -1.74 -3.32
N ARG A 53 10.56 -1.61 -4.20
CA ARG A 53 11.25 -2.76 -4.80
C ARG A 53 11.92 -3.63 -3.74
N ASN A 54 12.61 -3.02 -2.78
CA ASN A 54 13.27 -3.74 -1.69
C ASN A 54 12.26 -4.39 -0.76
N TYR A 55 11.18 -3.69 -0.42
CA TYR A 55 10.08 -4.22 0.37
C TYR A 55 9.47 -5.46 -0.28
N VAL A 56 9.15 -5.40 -1.57
CA VAL A 56 8.62 -6.55 -2.33
C VAL A 56 9.58 -7.74 -2.29
N LYS A 57 10.89 -7.51 -2.45
CA LYS A 57 11.91 -8.57 -2.33
C LYS A 57 11.95 -9.19 -0.94
N THR A 58 11.84 -8.37 0.11
CA THR A 58 11.80 -8.82 1.50
C THR A 58 10.56 -9.67 1.74
N VAL A 59 9.37 -9.20 1.35
CA VAL A 59 8.11 -9.96 1.50
C VAL A 59 8.18 -11.33 0.80
N ILE A 60 8.73 -11.39 -0.42
CA ILE A 60 8.91 -12.66 -1.13
C ILE A 60 9.85 -13.59 -0.36
N SER A 61 10.98 -13.06 0.13
CA SER A 61 11.97 -13.84 0.87
C SER A 61 11.42 -14.37 2.19
N GLU A 62 10.66 -13.55 2.92
CA GLU A 62 9.98 -13.97 4.15
C GLU A 62 8.93 -15.06 3.89
N LYS A 63 8.14 -14.95 2.82
CA LYS A 63 7.18 -16.00 2.43
C LYS A 63 7.88 -17.32 2.12
N ILE A 64 9.02 -17.26 1.43
CA ILE A 64 9.85 -18.44 1.13
C ILE A 64 10.37 -19.10 2.40
N GLU A 65 10.97 -18.31 3.31
CA GLU A 65 11.53 -18.85 4.56
C GLU A 65 10.44 -19.43 5.46
N LYS A 66 9.29 -18.75 5.61
CA LYS A 66 8.14 -19.28 6.35
C LYS A 66 7.66 -20.62 5.79
N LEU A 67 7.52 -20.75 4.47
CA LEU A 67 7.05 -21.99 3.86
C LEU A 67 8.08 -23.11 3.95
N LYS A 68 9.38 -22.82 3.83
CA LYS A 68 10.44 -23.80 4.06
C LYS A 68 10.41 -24.36 5.48
N ASN A 69 10.30 -23.49 6.48
CA ASN A 69 10.21 -23.90 7.87
C ASN A 69 8.98 -24.78 8.12
N PHE A 70 7.85 -24.45 7.48
CA PHE A 70 6.63 -25.25 7.58
C PHE A 70 6.75 -26.62 6.90
N ILE A 71 7.43 -26.70 5.74
CA ILE A 71 7.75 -27.98 5.08
C ILE A 71 8.66 -28.83 5.97
N GLU A 72 9.70 -28.25 6.56
CA GLU A 72 10.63 -28.95 7.45
C GLU A 72 9.93 -29.51 8.69
N PHE A 73 9.11 -28.68 9.34
CA PHE A 73 8.28 -29.09 10.46
C PHE A 73 7.36 -30.28 10.10
N THR A 74 6.71 -30.22 8.94
CA THR A 74 5.80 -31.29 8.47
C THR A 74 6.56 -32.57 8.11
N LEU A 75 7.76 -32.44 7.53
CA LEU A 75 8.64 -33.57 7.24
C LEU A 75 9.11 -34.27 8.52
N GLU A 76 9.44 -33.50 9.56
CA GLU A 76 9.84 -34.05 10.85
C GLU A 76 8.67 -34.78 11.52
N ALA A 77 7.49 -34.16 11.57
CA ALA A 77 6.27 -34.79 12.06
C ALA A 77 5.91 -36.09 11.30
N SER A 78 6.15 -36.12 9.99
CA SER A 78 5.91 -37.31 9.16
C SER A 78 6.83 -38.48 9.52
N ARG A 79 8.06 -38.21 9.97
CA ARG A 79 9.04 -39.25 10.35
C ARG A 79 8.66 -39.96 11.64
N ASP A 80 7.96 -39.29 12.54
CA ASP A 80 7.51 -39.84 13.82
C ASP A 80 6.34 -40.83 13.67
N ILE A 81 5.70 -40.88 12.49
CA ILE A 81 4.62 -41.83 12.22
C ILE A 81 5.18 -43.25 12.06
N LYS A 82 4.63 -44.19 12.85
CA LYS A 82 4.99 -45.60 12.81
C LYS A 82 4.78 -46.19 11.41
N LYS A 83 5.81 -46.88 10.90
CA LYS A 83 5.80 -47.59 9.61
C LYS A 83 5.04 -48.92 9.72
N THR A 84 3.73 -48.85 9.93
CA THR A 84 2.84 -50.02 9.96
C THR A 84 1.60 -49.75 9.10
N PRO A 85 1.00 -50.77 8.46
CA PRO A 85 -0.13 -50.57 7.54
C PRO A 85 -1.32 -49.79 8.10
N LYS A 86 -1.50 -49.85 9.43
CA LYS A 86 -2.51 -49.08 10.18
C LYS A 86 -2.43 -47.55 9.93
N TYR A 87 -1.25 -47.03 9.58
CA TYR A 87 -1.00 -45.60 9.39
C TYR A 87 -0.71 -45.22 7.93
N ASP A 88 -0.88 -46.12 6.96
CA ASP A 88 -0.50 -45.84 5.56
C ASP A 88 -1.29 -44.67 4.97
N SER A 89 -2.61 -44.61 5.19
CA SER A 89 -3.45 -43.50 4.73
C SER A 89 -3.02 -42.14 5.31
N MET A 90 -2.67 -42.08 6.60
CA MET A 90 -2.17 -40.83 7.21
C MET A 90 -0.83 -40.40 6.60
N ARG A 91 0.04 -41.36 6.28
CA ARG A 91 1.32 -41.08 5.63
C ARG A 91 1.13 -40.57 4.21
N GLU A 92 0.20 -41.15 3.45
CA GLU A 92 -0.14 -40.69 2.10
C GLU A 92 -0.64 -39.25 2.09
N GLU A 93 -1.57 -38.91 2.98
CA GLU A 93 -2.11 -37.55 3.11
C GLU A 93 -1.01 -36.53 3.41
N MET A 94 -0.13 -36.82 4.38
CA MET A 94 1.00 -35.92 4.70
C MET A 94 1.98 -35.76 3.53
N GLN A 95 2.25 -36.83 2.77
CA GLN A 95 3.12 -36.72 1.60
C GLN A 95 2.47 -35.88 0.50
N GLU A 96 1.15 -35.98 0.31
CA GLU A 96 0.42 -35.10 -0.59
C GLU A 96 0.52 -33.65 -0.14
N GLU A 97 0.31 -33.36 1.14
CA GLU A 97 0.44 -32.00 1.70
C GLU A 97 1.85 -31.43 1.48
N ILE A 98 2.90 -32.20 1.77
CA ILE A 98 4.30 -31.82 1.50
C ILE A 98 4.51 -31.52 0.02
N TYR A 99 3.96 -32.35 -0.88
CA TYR A 99 4.05 -32.13 -2.31
C TYR A 99 3.36 -30.83 -2.74
N GLN A 100 2.17 -30.52 -2.21
CA GLN A 100 1.48 -29.24 -2.45
C GLN A 100 2.34 -28.05 -2.02
N MET A 101 2.92 -28.10 -0.82
CA MET A 101 3.78 -27.06 -0.29
C MET A 101 5.05 -26.88 -1.12
N GLN A 102 5.67 -27.95 -1.59
CA GLN A 102 6.82 -27.89 -2.49
C GLN A 102 6.48 -27.21 -3.82
N ARG A 103 5.29 -27.45 -4.38
CA ARG A 103 4.84 -26.73 -5.60
C ARG A 103 4.66 -25.24 -5.33
N GLN A 104 4.08 -24.87 -4.19
CA GLN A 104 3.97 -23.46 -3.79
C GLN A 104 5.34 -22.80 -3.59
N LEU A 105 6.29 -23.52 -2.99
CA LEU A 105 7.67 -23.06 -2.84
C LEU A 105 8.35 -22.84 -4.21
N GLY A 106 8.09 -23.72 -5.17
CA GLY A 106 8.52 -23.54 -6.57
C GLY A 106 8.01 -22.22 -7.17
N ALA A 107 6.70 -21.96 -7.03
CA ALA A 107 6.09 -20.72 -7.52
C ALA A 107 6.67 -19.46 -6.85
N LEU A 108 6.94 -19.50 -5.54
CA LEU A 108 7.59 -18.38 -4.83
C LEU A 108 9.05 -18.16 -5.30
N ASN A 109 9.79 -19.23 -5.57
CA ASN A 109 11.14 -19.12 -6.13
C ASN A 109 11.14 -18.55 -7.56
N ASP A 110 10.16 -18.92 -8.38
CA ASP A 110 9.93 -18.30 -9.69
C ASP A 110 9.63 -16.81 -9.56
N LEU A 111 8.80 -16.43 -8.59
CA LEU A 111 8.51 -15.04 -8.27
C LEU A 111 9.78 -14.27 -7.88
N LYS A 112 10.61 -14.84 -6.99
CA LYS A 112 11.91 -14.27 -6.59
C LYS A 112 12.86 -14.11 -7.77
N ARG A 113 12.94 -15.11 -8.66
CA ARG A 113 13.76 -15.07 -9.87
C ARG A 113 13.27 -14.03 -10.88
N ASN A 114 11.95 -13.87 -11.02
CA ASN A 114 11.41 -12.83 -11.90
C ASN A 114 11.65 -11.43 -11.30
N MET A 115 11.55 -11.30 -9.98
CA MET A 115 11.82 -10.04 -9.29
C MET A 115 13.28 -9.58 -9.40
N SER A 116 14.24 -10.50 -9.55
CA SER A 116 15.65 -10.13 -9.76
C SER A 116 15.90 -9.47 -11.11
N LYS A 117 15.05 -9.74 -12.12
CA LYS A 117 15.10 -9.13 -13.46
C LYS A 117 14.51 -7.71 -13.47
N VAL A 118 13.75 -7.33 -12.45
CA VAL A 118 13.14 -6.00 -12.35
C VAL A 118 14.20 -4.96 -12.01
N LEU A 119 14.48 -4.08 -12.96
CA LEU A 119 15.45 -3.00 -12.83
C LEU A 119 14.81 -1.77 -12.17
N ASN A 120 15.63 -0.98 -11.47
CA ASN A 120 15.22 0.29 -10.87
C ASN A 120 15.64 1.45 -11.78
N THR A 121 15.06 1.55 -12.97
CA THR A 121 15.35 2.61 -13.94
C THR A 121 14.22 3.63 -13.96
N SER A 122 14.53 4.93 -14.02
CA SER A 122 13.52 5.97 -14.22
C SER A 122 12.88 5.84 -15.60
N THR A 123 11.56 5.99 -15.67
CA THR A 123 10.79 5.74 -16.89
C THR A 123 9.65 6.73 -17.04
N GLU A 124 9.57 7.40 -18.19
CA GLU A 124 8.43 8.29 -18.49
C GLU A 124 7.16 7.52 -18.88
N LYS A 125 7.34 6.32 -19.43
CA LYS A 125 6.27 5.41 -19.84
C LYS A 125 6.24 4.20 -18.93
N ILE A 126 5.03 3.69 -18.69
CA ILE A 126 4.82 2.50 -17.87
C ILE A 126 5.45 1.29 -18.55
N GLN A 127 6.34 0.62 -17.82
CA GLN A 127 7.02 -0.61 -18.24
C GLN A 127 7.32 -1.51 -17.03
N LEU A 128 8.01 -2.62 -17.26
CA LEU A 128 8.50 -3.46 -16.16
C LEU A 128 9.41 -2.65 -15.23
N GLY A 129 9.09 -2.68 -13.95
CA GLY A 129 9.75 -1.94 -12.88
C GLY A 129 9.13 -0.58 -12.58
N SER A 130 8.13 -0.11 -13.34
CA SER A 130 7.47 1.18 -13.07
C SER A 130 6.53 1.10 -11.87
N LEU A 131 6.51 2.15 -11.07
CA LEU A 131 5.48 2.39 -10.07
C LEU A 131 4.42 3.33 -10.64
N VAL A 132 3.18 2.88 -10.64
CA VAL A 132 2.06 3.57 -11.27
C VAL A 132 1.04 3.95 -10.22
N ILE A 133 0.80 5.24 -10.06
CA ILE A 133 -0.21 5.77 -9.16
C ILE A 133 -1.42 6.16 -10.00
N THR A 134 -2.56 5.52 -9.78
CA THR A 134 -3.84 5.92 -10.38
C THR A 134 -4.72 6.59 -9.35
N ASN A 135 -5.82 7.20 -9.80
CA ASN A 135 -6.85 7.75 -8.93
C ASN A 135 -7.65 6.68 -8.14
N LYS A 136 -7.39 5.38 -8.35
CA LYS A 136 -8.10 4.28 -7.69
C LYS A 136 -7.18 3.35 -6.91
N ALA A 137 -5.97 3.10 -7.41
CA ALA A 137 -5.04 2.15 -6.83
C ALA A 137 -3.59 2.47 -7.21
N ARG A 138 -2.65 1.84 -6.51
CA ARG A 138 -1.22 1.95 -6.77
C ARG A 138 -0.69 0.60 -7.23
N PHE A 139 -0.02 0.59 -8.37
CA PHE A 139 0.47 -0.62 -9.01
C PHE A 139 1.99 -0.57 -9.11
N TYR A 140 2.64 -1.66 -8.76
CA TYR A 140 4.05 -1.87 -9.04
C TYR A 140 4.19 -2.95 -10.11
N ILE A 141 4.51 -2.54 -11.33
CA ILE A 141 4.61 -3.44 -12.49
C ILE A 141 5.89 -4.25 -12.34
N SER A 142 5.78 -5.47 -11.81
CA SER A 142 6.93 -6.26 -11.38
C SER A 142 6.61 -7.75 -11.49
N VAL A 143 6.06 -8.34 -10.44
CA VAL A 143 5.75 -9.75 -10.31
C VAL A 143 4.37 -9.94 -9.71
N SER A 144 3.74 -11.08 -9.92
CA SER A 144 2.40 -11.41 -9.38
C SER A 144 2.42 -11.73 -7.87
N LEU A 145 2.92 -10.81 -7.04
CA LEU A 145 2.86 -10.95 -5.57
C LEU A 145 1.46 -10.65 -5.03
N GLY A 146 0.69 -9.83 -5.74
CA GLY A 146 -0.66 -9.41 -5.33
C GLY A 146 -0.64 -8.15 -4.48
N GLU A 147 -1.63 -8.03 -3.59
CA GLU A 147 -1.78 -6.90 -2.68
C GLU A 147 -0.72 -6.93 -1.57
N PHE A 148 -0.20 -5.75 -1.25
CA PHE A 148 0.64 -5.53 -0.06
C PHE A 148 0.44 -4.11 0.48
N PHE A 149 0.82 -3.92 1.73
CA PHE A 149 0.79 -2.61 2.38
C PHE A 149 2.21 -2.10 2.59
N TYR A 150 2.45 -0.87 2.19
CA TYR A 150 3.72 -0.17 2.41
C TYR A 150 3.42 1.19 3.01
N GLU A 151 3.98 1.46 4.19
CA GLU A 151 3.72 2.70 4.96
C GLU A 151 2.22 3.01 5.21
N GLY A 152 1.42 1.96 5.36
CA GLY A 152 -0.03 2.08 5.57
C GLY A 152 -0.83 2.28 4.29
N ASP A 153 -0.17 2.48 3.15
CA ASP A 153 -0.79 2.57 1.84
C ASP A 153 -0.86 1.22 1.16
N ARG A 154 -1.97 1.00 0.45
CA ARG A 154 -2.19 -0.22 -0.32
C ARG A 154 -1.56 -0.13 -1.71
N PHE A 155 -0.81 -1.18 -2.05
CA PHE A 155 -0.18 -1.39 -3.35
C PHE A 155 -0.52 -2.77 -3.92
N TYR A 156 -0.39 -2.88 -5.24
CA TYR A 156 -0.52 -4.15 -5.97
C TYR A 156 0.73 -4.39 -6.79
N ALA A 157 1.49 -5.41 -6.43
CA ALA A 157 2.57 -5.92 -7.26
C ALA A 157 1.97 -6.90 -8.26
N ILE A 158 1.98 -6.51 -9.54
CA ILE A 158 1.37 -7.26 -10.64
C ILE A 158 2.41 -7.53 -11.72
N SER A 159 2.33 -8.69 -12.38
CA SER A 159 3.20 -8.97 -13.53
C SER A 159 2.77 -8.15 -14.76
N PRO A 160 3.69 -7.88 -15.70
CA PRO A 160 3.38 -7.16 -16.93
C PRO A 160 2.34 -7.89 -17.80
N GLU A 161 2.20 -9.21 -17.68
CA GLU A 161 1.23 -10.01 -18.43
C GLU A 161 -0.21 -9.91 -17.90
N SER A 162 -0.41 -9.30 -16.72
CA SER A 162 -1.75 -9.14 -16.15
C SER A 162 -2.64 -8.21 -17.02
N PRO A 163 -3.97 -8.43 -17.06
CA PRO A 163 -4.86 -7.58 -17.87
C PRO A 163 -4.77 -6.09 -17.53
N MET A 164 -4.58 -5.78 -16.24
CA MET A 164 -4.40 -4.41 -15.77
C MET A 164 -3.08 -3.82 -16.24
N ALA A 165 -1.96 -4.53 -16.07
CA ALA A 165 -0.66 -4.05 -16.54
C ALA A 165 -0.66 -3.86 -18.06
N ASN A 166 -1.11 -4.86 -18.82
CA ASN A 166 -1.22 -4.79 -20.29
C ASN A 166 -1.97 -3.57 -20.79
N LYS A 167 -3.03 -3.14 -20.08
CA LYS A 167 -3.80 -1.95 -20.47
C LYS A 167 -3.03 -0.65 -20.23
N MET A 168 -2.16 -0.63 -19.22
CA MET A 168 -1.35 0.54 -18.83
C MET A 168 0.01 0.60 -19.54
N MET A 169 0.52 -0.51 -20.07
CA MET A 169 1.84 -0.57 -20.70
C MET A 169 2.00 0.51 -21.77
N GLY A 170 3.09 1.28 -21.68
CA GLY A 170 3.42 2.36 -22.61
C GLY A 170 2.68 3.69 -22.39
N MET A 171 1.67 3.73 -21.50
CA MET A 171 0.99 4.98 -21.12
C MET A 171 1.89 5.83 -20.22
N LYS A 172 1.55 7.10 -20.06
CA LYS A 172 2.27 8.08 -19.23
C LYS A 172 1.34 8.79 -18.24
N SER A 173 1.93 9.55 -17.33
CA SER A 173 1.18 10.42 -16.41
C SER A 173 0.19 11.32 -17.15
N GLY A 174 -1.06 11.36 -16.67
CA GLY A 174 -2.15 12.12 -17.27
C GLY A 174 -3.05 11.31 -18.20
N ASP A 175 -2.59 10.18 -18.73
CA ASP A 175 -3.40 9.32 -19.58
C ASP A 175 -4.51 8.62 -18.77
N ALA A 176 -5.56 8.19 -19.45
CA ALA A 176 -6.69 7.48 -18.85
C ALA A 176 -7.08 6.24 -19.65
N PHE A 177 -7.58 5.23 -18.96
CA PHE A 177 -8.04 3.99 -19.55
C PHE A 177 -9.31 3.49 -18.86
N THR A 178 -10.03 2.62 -19.55
CA THR A 178 -11.17 1.89 -18.97
C THR A 178 -10.89 0.40 -19.08
N LEU A 179 -11.08 -0.32 -17.98
CA LEU A 179 -11.02 -1.77 -17.91
C LEU A 179 -12.23 -2.27 -17.11
N ASN A 180 -12.97 -3.25 -17.63
CA ASN A 180 -14.17 -3.79 -16.98
C ASN A 180 -15.17 -2.71 -16.55
N ASN A 181 -15.43 -1.73 -17.42
CA ASN A 181 -16.32 -0.58 -17.17
C ASN A 181 -15.87 0.37 -16.03
N ILE A 182 -14.64 0.21 -15.52
CA ILE A 182 -14.05 1.09 -14.51
C ILE A 182 -13.07 2.04 -15.20
N HIS A 183 -13.38 3.33 -15.17
CA HIS A 183 -12.50 4.38 -15.66
C HIS A 183 -11.41 4.72 -14.61
N GLN A 184 -10.16 4.73 -15.06
CA GLN A 184 -9.00 5.08 -14.25
C GLN A 184 -8.11 6.08 -14.98
N LYS A 185 -7.54 7.01 -14.21
CA LYS A 185 -6.57 7.98 -14.70
C LYS A 185 -5.23 7.75 -14.01
N ILE A 186 -4.16 7.73 -14.80
CA ILE A 186 -2.79 7.67 -14.31
C ILE A 186 -2.44 9.06 -13.80
N VAL A 187 -2.20 9.14 -12.49
CA VAL A 187 -1.81 10.37 -11.81
C VAL A 187 -0.32 10.57 -11.95
N GLU A 188 0.45 9.50 -11.74
CA GLU A 188 1.91 9.56 -11.70
C GLU A 188 2.54 8.22 -12.12
N VAL A 189 3.72 8.30 -12.74
CA VAL A 189 4.58 7.18 -13.11
C VAL A 189 5.98 7.49 -12.58
N ILE A 190 6.51 6.58 -11.76
CA ILE A 190 7.82 6.70 -11.10
C ILE A 190 8.73 5.56 -11.56
#